data_AF-A0A0F9T4W9-F1
#
_entry.id   AF-A0A0F9T4W9-F1
#
_cell.length_a   1.000
_cell.length_b   1.000
_cell.length_c   1.000
_cell.angle_alpha   90.00
_cell.angle_beta   90.00
_cell.angle_gamma   90.00
#
_symmetry.space_group_name_H-M   'P 1'
#
loop_
_entity.id
_entity.type
_entity.pdbx_description
1 polymer ?
#
loop_
_entity_poly.entity_id
_entity_poly.type
_entity_poly.pdbx_seq_one_letter_code
_entity_poly.pdbx_strand_id
1 'polypeptide(L)' 'MVERIEANSSWQLPPTPKQVRAITRLAVQLGYHEPVENKPRTRKEARDMIAGFREERKRRQ' A
#
# COMPACT_ATOMS: atom_id res chain seq x y z
N MET A 1 -1.40 35.56 10.39
CA MET A 1 -1.41 34.61 9.26
C MET A 1 -2.01 33.32 9.78
N VAL A 2 -3.16 32.90 9.23
CA VAL A 2 -3.78 31.63 9.61
C VAL A 2 -3.03 30.53 8.88
N GLU A 3 -2.40 29.63 9.64
CA GLU A 3 -1.76 28.43 9.12
C GLU A 3 -2.80 27.61 8.34
N ARG A 4 -2.70 27.63 7.01
CA ARG A 4 -3.42 26.69 6.15
C ARG A 4 -2.74 25.33 6.32
N ILE A 5 -3.20 24.55 7.30
CA ILE A 5 -2.93 23.12 7.34
C ILE A 5 -3.52 22.56 6.04
N GLU A 6 -2.67 22.19 5.08
CA GLU A 6 -3.08 21.55 3.84
C GLU A 6 -3.59 20.13 4.14
N ALA A 7 -4.81 20.04 4.68
CA ALA A 7 -5.54 18.81 4.95
C ALA A 7 -6.08 18.15 3.67
N ASN A 8 -5.37 18.27 2.55
CA ASN A 8 -5.77 17.73 1.23
C ASN A 8 -4.65 16.93 0.56
N SER A 9 -3.72 16.40 1.36
CA SER A 9 -2.69 15.53 0.81
C SER A 9 -3.34 14.22 0.35
N SER A 10 -3.35 14.01 -0.97
CA SER A 10 -3.93 12.82 -1.62
C SER A 10 -3.39 11.48 -1.07
N TRP A 11 -2.28 11.54 -0.34
CA TRP A 11 -1.67 10.45 0.41
C TRP A 11 -2.52 9.88 1.54
N GLN A 12 -3.37 10.70 2.18
CA GLN A 12 -4.26 10.27 3.26
C GLN A 12 -5.58 9.67 2.75
N LEU A 13 -5.86 9.76 1.46
CA LEU A 13 -7.03 9.14 0.86
C LEU A 13 -6.95 7.61 0.95
N PRO A 14 -8.08 6.89 0.86
CA PRO A 14 -8.08 5.44 0.79
C PRO A 14 -7.24 4.91 -0.39
N PRO A 15 -6.69 3.68 -0.27
CA PRO A 15 -5.99 3.02 -1.35
C PRO A 15 -6.84 2.97 -2.61
N THR A 16 -6.21 3.21 -3.76
CA THR A 16 -6.88 3.05 -5.04
C THR A 16 -7.11 1.56 -5.35
N PRO A 17 -8.12 1.20 -6.14
CA PRO A 17 -8.33 -0.20 -6.57
C PRO A 17 -7.09 -0.82 -7.25
N LYS A 18 -6.29 -0.01 -7.96
CA LYS A 18 -5.02 -0.46 -8.56
C LYS A 18 -3.99 -0.86 -7.49
N GLN A 19 -3.90 -0.11 -6.39
CA GLN A 19 -2.99 -0.42 -5.29
C GLN A 19 -3.44 -1.68 -4.54
N VAL A 20 -4.73 -1.82 -4.25
CA VAL A 20 -5.31 -3.02 -3.61
C VAL A 20 -4.99 -4.26 -4.45
N ARG A 21 -5.25 -4.22 -5.77
CA ARG A 21 -4.91 -5.33 -6.68
C ARG A 21 -3.42 -5.65 -6.71
N ALA A 22 -2.55 -4.63 -6.67
CA ALA A 22 -1.11 -4.82 -6.65
C ALA A 22 -0.65 -5.51 -5.36
N ILE A 23 -1.22 -5.14 -4.21
CA ILE A 23 -0.99 -5.78 -2.91
C ILE A 23 -1.40 -7.25 -2.96
N THR A 24 -2.65 -7.55 -3.34
CA THR A 24 -3.14 -8.93 -3.42
C THR A 24 -2.26 -9.78 -4.32
N ARG A 25 -1.88 -9.27 -5.50
CA ARG A 25 -1.03 -10.02 -6.44
C ARG A 25 0.35 -10.32 -5.87
N LEU A 26 1.01 -9.33 -5.25
CA LEU A 26 2.34 -9.52 -4.68
C LEU A 26 2.30 -10.44 -3.45
N ALA A 27 1.25 -10.32 -2.64
CA ALA A 27 1.02 -11.17 -1.49
C ALA A 27 0.89 -12.65 -1.88
N VAL A 28 0.07 -12.95 -2.89
CA VAL A 28 -0.10 -14.31 -3.43
C VAL A 28 1.22 -14.85 -3.97
N GLN A 29 2.00 -14.03 -4.69
CA GLN A 29 3.32 -14.42 -5.19
C GLN A 29 4.33 -14.75 -4.09
N LEU A 30 4.17 -14.15 -2.91
CA LEU A 30 5.00 -14.40 -1.73
C LEU A 30 4.45 -15.53 -0.85
N GLY A 31 3.31 -16.13 -1.21
CA GLY A 31 2.68 -17.22 -0.44
C GLY A 31 1.86 -16.75 0.77
N TYR A 32 1.48 -15.47 0.84
CA TYR A 32 0.53 -15.02 1.85
C TYR A 32 -0.89 -15.48 1.48
N HIS A 33 -1.56 -16.14 2.41
CA HIS A 33 -2.94 -16.63 2.25
C HIS A 33 -3.99 -15.76 2.95
N GLU A 34 -3.56 -14.81 3.78
CA GLU A 34 -4.43 -13.87 4.48
C GLU A 34 -4.80 -12.67 3.59
N PRO A 35 -5.98 -12.02 3.80
CA PRO A 35 -6.42 -10.85 3.05
C PRO A 35 -5.64 -9.59 3.46
N VAL A 36 -4.36 -9.51 3.07
CA VAL A 36 -3.44 -8.42 3.37
C VAL A 36 -3.80 -7.11 2.66
N GLU A 37 -4.64 -7.16 1.62
CA GLU A 37 -5.13 -5.99 0.89
C GLU A 37 -6.01 -5.05 1.72
N ASN A 38 -6.55 -5.52 2.85
CA ASN A 38 -7.36 -4.72 3.77
C ASN A 38 -6.51 -4.00 4.84
N LYS A 39 -5.20 -4.28 4.92
CA LYS A 39 -4.30 -3.69 5.92
C LYS A 39 -4.02 -2.19 5.70
N PRO A 40 -3.77 -1.68 4.48
CA PRO A 40 -3.53 -0.25 4.30
C PRO A 40 -4.86 0.53 4.32
N ARG A 41 -4.90 1.59 5.13
CA ARG A 41 -6.03 2.53 5.22
C ARG A 41 -5.83 3.75 4.32
N THR A 42 -4.58 4.01 3.94
CA THR A 42 -4.22 5.17 3.12
C THR A 42 -3.44 4.80 1.86
N ARG A 43 -3.43 5.69 0.86
CA ARG A 43 -2.62 5.51 -0.36
C ARG A 43 -1.14 5.43 -0.04
N LYS A 44 -0.67 6.15 0.99
CA LYS A 44 0.73 6.09 1.45
C LYS A 44 1.07 4.69 1.95
N GLU A 45 0.31 4.19 2.93
CA GLU A 45 0.50 2.85 3.48
C GLU A 45 0.43 1.76 2.41
N ALA A 46 -0.51 1.88 1.47
CA ALA A 46 -0.61 0.93 0.36
C ALA A 46 0.65 0.94 -0.52
N ARG A 47 1.25 2.12 -0.73
CA ARG A 47 2.47 2.27 -1.54
C ARG A 47 3.69 1.71 -0.81
N ASP A 48 3.80 1.98 0.49
CA ASP A 48 4.86 1.46 1.35
C ASP A 48 4.79 -0.07 1.44
N MET A 49 3.59 -0.64 1.58
CA MET A 49 3.36 -2.08 1.59
C MET A 49 3.73 -2.74 0.25
N ILE A 50 3.37 -2.13 -0.89
CA ILE A 50 3.79 -2.62 -2.22
C ILE A 50 5.32 -2.61 -2.34
N ALA A 51 5.98 -1.56 -1.87
CA ALA A 51 7.44 -1.48 -1.88
C ALA A 51 8.06 -2.60 -1.02
N GLY A 52 7.54 -2.82 0.19
CA GLY A 52 7.96 -3.90 1.08
C GLY A 52 7.87 -5.28 0.41
N PHE A 53 6.74 -5.60 -0.23
CA PHE A 53 6.59 -6.88 -0.92
C PHE A 53 7.52 -7.04 -2.12
N ARG A 54 7.83 -5.97 -2.85
CA ARG A 54 8.79 -6.03 -3.95
C ARG A 54 10.20 -6.34 -3.46
N GLU A 55 10.61 -5.69 -2.37
CA GLU A 55 11.91 -5.96 -1.73
C GLU A 55 11.96 -7.38 -1.18
N GLU A 56 10.91 -7.85 -0.51
CA GLU A 56 10.83 -9.23 -0.03
C GLU A 56 10.93 -10.24 -1.18
N ARG A 57 10.22 -10.01 -2.29
CA ARG A 57 10.28 -10.86 -3.48
C ARG A 57 11.68 -10.88 -4.10
N LYS A 58 12.41 -9.77 -4.06
CA LYS A 58 13.79 -9.69 -4.54
C LYS A 58 14.74 -10.49 -3.66
N ARG A 59 14.53 -10.54 -2.35
CA ARG A 59 15.35 -11.33 -1.41
C ARG A 59 15.14 -12.84 -1.51
N ARG A 60 13.98 -13.28 -2.03
CA ARG A 60 13.63 -14.70 -2.18
C ARG A 60 14.04 -15.30 -3.54
N GLN A 61 14.47 -14.48 -4.49
CA GLN A 61 15.03 -14.89 -5.78
C GLN A 61 16.56 -14.86 -5.72
#